data_AF-A0A7C6V7G9-F1
#
_entry.id   AF-A0A7C6V7G9-F1
#
_cell.length_a   1.000
_cell.length_b   1.000
_cell.length_c   1.000
_cell.angle_alpha   90.00
_cell.angle_beta   90.00
_cell.angle_gamma   90.00
#
_symmetry.space_group_name_H-M   'P 1'
#
loop_
_entity.id
_entity.type
_entity.pdbx_description
1 polymer ?
#
loop_
_entity_poly.entity_id
_entity_poly.type
_entity_poly.pdbx_seq_one_letter_code
_entity_poly.pdbx_strand_id
1 'polypeptide(L)'
;MNEALALGISISSDVYPFTRGSSSILSLFPPWTLQDGVNSLLRFLRDPETRKKVATDLERGCPGWESRVAIMGWDRIWIGAVKKKENGWVAGRSVADSAREVRLPPVDFLIGLMLSEARDFSYTGEISSLDDVETMMAHPFTLVGTDGIHVTDGIPHPRLYGTFPRTFDLFVKKSRLLSWESAIYRMTKLAAQVFGLREVGVLHKGYYADIVVFDPENISYEEAYNRPPASETGIRHVFVTGKAVVQDGKLTGVVAGRVMRHKR
;
A
#
# COMPACT_ATOMS: atom_id res chain seq x y z
N MET A 1 5.13 21.86 5.62
CA MET A 1 4.17 22.00 4.51
C MET A 1 3.54 23.39 4.46
N ASN A 2 2.92 23.85 5.56
CA ASN A 2 2.34 25.20 5.65
C ASN A 2 3.32 26.33 5.28
N GLU A 3 4.57 26.27 5.75
CA GLU A 3 5.59 27.26 5.41
C GLU A 3 5.88 27.31 3.90
N ALA A 4 6.02 26.16 3.25
CA ALA A 4 6.23 26.09 1.80
C ALA A 4 5.04 26.69 1.04
N LEU A 5 3.81 26.38 1.45
CA LEU A 5 2.59 26.96 0.86
C LEU A 5 2.53 28.49 1.06
N ALA A 6 2.90 28.98 2.24
CA ALA A 6 2.96 30.42 2.54
C ALA A 6 4.00 31.16 1.66
N LEU A 7 5.05 30.47 1.24
CA LEU A 7 6.05 30.96 0.29
C LEU A 7 5.63 30.80 -1.19
N GLY A 8 4.41 30.33 -1.46
CA GLY A 8 3.92 30.08 -2.82
C GLY A 8 4.53 28.84 -3.48
N ILE A 9 5.20 27.98 -2.72
CA ILE A 9 5.75 26.72 -3.22
C ILE A 9 4.60 25.70 -3.31
N SER A 10 4.39 25.17 -4.52
CA SER A 10 3.44 24.08 -4.74
C SER A 10 3.94 22.81 -4.07
N ILE A 11 3.22 22.35 -3.05
CA ILE A 11 3.52 21.13 -2.32
C ILE A 11 2.22 20.38 -2.03
N SER A 12 2.28 19.07 -2.18
CA SER A 12 1.18 18.16 -1.84
C SER A 12 1.75 16.91 -1.19
N SER A 13 0.89 16.16 -0.51
CA SER A 13 1.19 14.86 0.10
C SER A 13 0.08 13.89 -0.24
N ASP A 14 0.27 12.60 -0.08
CA ASP A 14 -0.80 11.61 -0.17
C ASP A 14 -0.77 10.66 1.01
N VAL A 15 -1.93 10.04 1.27
CA VAL A 15 -2.06 9.03 2.33
C VAL A 15 -3.16 8.04 1.96
N TYR A 16 -3.01 6.78 2.36
CA TYR A 16 -4.06 5.77 2.36
C TYR A 16 -4.63 5.57 3.78
N PRO A 17 -5.90 5.14 3.94
CA PRO A 17 -6.56 5.04 5.24
C PRO A 17 -6.20 3.73 5.99
N PHE A 18 -4.92 3.41 6.13
CA PHE A 18 -4.43 2.22 6.83
C PHE A 18 -3.16 2.54 7.62
N THR A 19 -2.99 1.92 8.78
CA THR A 19 -1.79 2.06 9.63
C THR A 19 -0.66 1.12 9.21
N ARG A 20 -1.00 0.09 8.45
CA ARG A 20 -0.04 -0.83 7.86
C ARG A 20 0.31 -0.41 6.45
N GLY A 21 1.58 -0.58 6.11
CA GLY A 21 2.07 -0.51 4.73
C GLY A 21 2.37 -1.91 4.21
N SER A 22 2.64 -2.00 2.90
CA SER A 22 3.20 -3.20 2.29
C SER A 22 4.44 -2.87 1.48
N SER A 23 5.40 -3.79 1.46
CA SER A 23 6.58 -3.67 0.61
C SER A 23 7.14 -5.04 0.23
N SER A 24 8.19 -5.01 -0.57
CA SER A 24 9.05 -6.15 -0.89
C SER A 24 9.81 -6.60 0.37
N ILE A 25 9.90 -7.90 0.63
CA ILE A 25 10.70 -8.44 1.74
C ILE A 25 12.17 -8.06 1.60
N LEU A 26 12.65 -7.85 0.37
CA LEU A 26 14.03 -7.41 0.11
C LEU A 26 14.33 -6.08 0.81
N SER A 27 13.33 -5.21 0.99
CA SER A 27 13.52 -3.92 1.69
C SER A 27 13.81 -4.05 3.19
N LEU A 28 13.64 -5.25 3.78
CA LEU A 28 14.09 -5.56 5.14
C LEU A 28 15.58 -5.89 5.21
N PHE A 29 16.20 -6.26 4.08
CA PHE A 29 17.61 -6.65 4.05
C PHE A 29 18.52 -5.44 3.81
N PRO A 30 19.77 -5.47 4.33
CA PRO A 30 20.71 -4.36 4.16
C PRO A 30 20.99 -4.09 2.66
N PRO A 31 21.02 -2.81 2.20
CA PRO A 31 21.17 -2.47 0.79
C PRO A 31 22.42 -3.05 0.12
N TRP A 32 23.50 -3.22 0.88
CA TRP A 32 24.75 -3.81 0.38
C TRP A 32 24.59 -5.26 -0.09
N THR A 33 23.51 -5.94 0.31
CA THR A 33 23.19 -7.30 -0.14
C THR A 33 22.45 -7.34 -1.48
N LEU A 34 21.90 -6.21 -1.95
CA LEU A 34 20.89 -6.15 -3.03
C LEU A 34 21.41 -5.63 -4.37
N GLN A 35 22.73 -5.57 -4.59
CA GLN A 35 23.34 -5.01 -5.82
C GLN A 35 22.80 -5.65 -7.11
N ASP A 36 22.46 -6.94 -7.06
CA ASP A 36 21.86 -7.73 -8.14
C ASP A 36 20.59 -8.45 -7.63
N GLY A 37 19.80 -7.72 -6.82
CA GLY A 37 18.54 -8.18 -6.25
C GLY A 37 18.65 -9.50 -5.47
N VAL A 38 17.68 -10.38 -5.67
CA VAL A 38 17.56 -11.67 -4.98
C VAL A 38 18.83 -12.53 -5.12
N ASN A 39 19.43 -12.58 -6.31
CA ASN A 39 20.59 -13.44 -6.56
C ASN A 39 21.78 -13.04 -5.70
N SER A 40 22.02 -11.73 -5.57
CA SER A 40 23.05 -11.18 -4.68
C SER A 40 22.77 -11.52 -3.22
N LEU A 41 21.54 -11.30 -2.77
CA LEU A 41 21.14 -11.60 -1.41
C LEU A 41 21.38 -13.09 -1.08
N LEU A 42 20.96 -14.00 -1.96
CA LEU A 42 21.14 -15.44 -1.75
C LEU A 42 22.62 -15.85 -1.68
N ARG A 43 23.53 -15.16 -2.39
CA ARG A 43 24.99 -15.42 -2.27
C ARG A 43 25.48 -15.10 -0.86
N PHE A 44 25.15 -13.92 -0.34
CA PHE A 44 25.52 -13.52 1.03
C PHE A 44 24.83 -14.38 2.10
N LEU A 45 23.59 -14.80 1.87
CA LEU A 45 22.90 -15.68 2.80
C LEU A 45 23.44 -17.11 2.78
N ARG A 46 24.13 -17.57 1.73
CA ARG A 46 24.71 -18.93 1.67
C ARG A 46 26.07 -19.03 2.37
N ASP A 47 26.85 -17.95 2.36
CA ASP A 47 28.14 -17.90 3.02
C ASP A 47 27.99 -17.62 4.53
N PRO A 48 28.56 -18.45 5.43
CA PRO A 48 28.33 -18.32 6.88
C PRO A 48 28.79 -16.99 7.48
N GLU A 49 29.94 -16.46 7.04
CA GLU A 49 30.52 -15.22 7.58
C GLU A 49 29.67 -14.01 7.19
N THR A 50 29.32 -13.91 5.91
CA THR A 50 28.47 -12.82 5.43
C THR A 50 27.03 -12.97 5.93
N ARG A 51 26.48 -14.18 6.07
CA ARG A 51 25.17 -14.40 6.71
C ARG A 51 25.11 -13.83 8.12
N LYS A 52 26.16 -14.04 8.94
CA LYS A 52 26.23 -13.50 10.31
C LYS A 52 26.20 -11.97 10.31
N LYS A 53 26.90 -11.34 9.35
CA LYS A 53 26.84 -9.89 9.15
C LYS A 53 25.44 -9.45 8.72
N VAL A 54 24.82 -10.13 7.76
CA VAL A 54 23.44 -9.83 7.33
C VAL A 54 22.48 -9.90 8.51
N ALA A 55 22.54 -10.96 9.32
CA ALA A 55 21.69 -11.11 10.51
C ALA A 55 21.87 -9.94 11.49
N THR A 56 23.12 -9.54 11.75
CA THR A 56 23.43 -8.42 12.65
C THR A 56 22.88 -7.09 12.11
N ASP A 57 23.16 -6.79 10.84
CA ASP A 57 22.72 -5.55 10.21
C ASP A 57 21.19 -5.53 10.07
N LEU A 58 20.56 -6.68 9.83
CA LEU A 58 19.10 -6.79 9.76
C LEU A 58 18.45 -6.52 11.12
N GLU A 59 19.07 -6.86 12.24
CA GLU A 59 18.51 -6.55 13.58
C GLU A 59 18.88 -5.16 14.11
N ARG A 60 19.99 -4.57 13.64
CA ARG A 60 20.55 -3.34 14.24
C ARG A 60 20.68 -2.15 13.29
N GLY A 61 20.54 -2.38 11.99
CA GLY A 61 20.92 -1.41 10.95
C GLY A 61 22.43 -1.40 10.69
N CYS A 62 22.85 -0.58 9.73
CA CYS A 62 24.25 -0.35 9.40
C CYS A 62 24.48 1.12 8.99
N PRO A 63 25.72 1.63 8.91
CA PRO A 63 25.95 3.03 8.53
C PRO A 63 25.24 3.41 7.22
N GLY A 64 24.43 4.47 7.28
CA GLY A 64 23.65 4.95 6.14
C GLY A 64 22.36 4.17 5.83
N TRP A 65 21.99 3.18 6.65
CA TRP A 65 20.74 2.44 6.49
C TRP A 65 20.16 1.98 7.82
N GLU A 66 18.93 2.38 8.10
CA GLU A 66 18.20 1.97 9.29
C GLU A 66 17.46 0.65 9.04
N SER A 67 17.59 -0.27 9.99
CA SER A 67 16.84 -1.51 9.91
C SER A 67 15.37 -1.27 10.20
N ARG A 68 14.54 -1.65 9.23
CA ARG A 68 13.09 -1.74 9.39
C ARG A 68 12.67 -2.70 10.50
N VAL A 69 13.43 -3.77 10.70
CA VAL A 69 13.16 -4.74 11.77
C VAL A 69 13.47 -4.13 13.14
N ALA A 70 14.55 -3.36 13.27
CA ALA A 70 14.88 -2.65 14.50
C ALA A 70 13.81 -1.62 14.88
N ILE A 71 13.20 -0.97 13.88
CA ILE A 71 12.16 0.04 14.06
C ILE A 71 10.80 -0.60 14.40
N MET A 72 10.37 -1.61 13.66
CA MET A 72 9.02 -2.19 13.78
C MET A 72 8.92 -3.30 14.81
N GLY A 73 9.96 -4.13 14.95
CA GLY A 73 9.91 -5.39 15.67
C GLY A 73 9.37 -6.56 14.83
N TRP A 74 9.82 -7.77 15.16
CA TRP A 74 9.51 -9.01 14.43
C TRP A 74 8.04 -9.43 14.48
N ASP A 75 7.34 -9.07 15.55
CA ASP A 75 5.91 -9.28 15.75
C ASP A 75 5.06 -8.40 14.84
N ARG A 76 5.63 -7.29 14.33
CA ARG A 76 4.94 -6.33 13.48
C ARG A 76 5.26 -6.46 12.00
N ILE A 77 5.92 -7.53 11.60
CA ILE A 77 6.25 -7.83 10.20
C ILE A 77 5.50 -9.10 9.83
N TRP A 78 4.43 -8.97 9.06
CA TRP A 78 3.61 -10.09 8.58
C TRP A 78 4.02 -10.49 7.17
N ILE A 79 4.25 -11.79 6.99
CA ILE A 79 4.62 -12.35 5.71
C ILE A 79 3.38 -12.35 4.82
N GLY A 80 3.51 -11.77 3.63
CA GLY A 80 2.46 -11.77 2.62
C GLY A 80 2.45 -13.07 1.84
N ALA A 81 2.68 -12.97 0.52
CA ALA A 81 2.52 -14.08 -0.39
C ALA A 81 3.82 -14.85 -0.67
N VAL A 82 3.92 -16.08 -0.18
CA VAL A 82 4.99 -17.03 -0.54
C VAL A 82 4.57 -17.94 -1.70
N LYS A 83 5.53 -18.45 -2.47
CA LYS A 83 5.26 -19.28 -3.66
C LYS A 83 5.27 -20.77 -3.37
N LYS A 84 6.18 -21.25 -2.52
CA LYS A 84 6.28 -22.70 -2.27
C LYS A 84 5.15 -23.15 -1.36
N LYS A 85 4.51 -24.26 -1.74
CA LYS A 85 3.39 -24.87 -0.99
C LYS A 85 3.77 -25.20 0.46
N GLU A 86 5.00 -25.68 0.68
CA GLU A 86 5.52 -26.02 2.01
C GLU A 86 5.64 -24.81 2.95
N ASN A 87 5.82 -23.60 2.39
CA ASN A 87 5.88 -22.37 3.16
C ASN A 87 4.50 -21.72 3.32
N GLY A 88 3.46 -22.20 2.66
CA GLY A 88 2.15 -21.53 2.59
C GLY A 88 1.49 -21.22 3.95
N TRP A 89 1.87 -21.95 5.00
CA TRP A 89 1.37 -21.73 6.37
C TRP A 89 1.83 -20.41 7.01
N VAL A 90 2.89 -19.77 6.49
CA VAL A 90 3.42 -18.50 7.05
C VAL A 90 2.65 -17.28 6.54
N ALA A 91 1.87 -17.42 5.47
CA ALA A 91 1.15 -16.30 4.85
C ALA A 91 0.12 -15.71 5.84
N GLY A 92 0.15 -14.40 6.00
CA GLY A 92 -0.69 -13.65 6.95
C GLY A 92 -0.25 -13.77 8.42
N ARG A 93 0.87 -14.43 8.72
CA ARG A 93 1.44 -14.55 10.09
C ARG A 93 2.66 -13.64 10.25
N SER A 94 2.93 -13.20 11.49
CA SER A 94 4.15 -12.43 11.76
C SER A 94 5.40 -13.31 11.64
N VAL A 95 6.55 -12.69 11.36
CA VAL A 95 7.85 -13.37 11.39
C VAL A 95 8.07 -13.97 12.78
N ALA A 96 7.74 -13.23 13.85
CA ALA A 96 7.87 -13.74 15.22
C ALA A 96 6.98 -14.96 15.49
N ASP A 97 5.70 -14.94 15.11
CA ASP A 97 4.79 -16.08 15.34
C ASP A 97 5.23 -17.32 14.56
N SER A 98 5.70 -17.10 13.32
CA SER A 98 6.15 -18.18 12.45
C SER A 98 7.46 -18.78 12.96
N ALA A 99 8.40 -17.95 13.42
CA ALA A 99 9.64 -18.41 14.02
C ALA A 99 9.41 -19.20 15.32
N ARG A 100 8.45 -18.79 16.16
CA ARG A 100 8.06 -19.52 17.38
C ARG A 100 7.49 -20.91 17.08
N GLU A 101 6.66 -21.04 16.03
CA GLU A 101 6.09 -22.33 15.60
C GLU A 101 7.20 -23.37 15.33
N VAL A 102 8.27 -22.95 14.65
CA VAL A 102 9.40 -23.83 14.29
C VAL A 102 10.57 -23.77 15.27
N ARG A 103 10.42 -23.07 16.41
CA ARG A 103 11.43 -22.91 17.47
C ARG A 103 12.77 -22.36 16.98
N LEU A 104 12.73 -21.37 16.09
CA LEU A 104 13.90 -20.65 15.61
C LEU A 104 13.92 -19.19 16.11
N PRO A 105 15.09 -18.56 16.22
CA PRO A 105 15.18 -17.11 16.29
C PRO A 105 14.52 -16.46 15.06
N PRO A 106 13.82 -15.31 15.20
CA PRO A 106 13.15 -14.66 14.07
C PRO A 106 14.05 -14.34 12.88
N VAL A 107 15.29 -13.90 13.16
CA VAL A 107 16.29 -13.61 12.11
C VAL A 107 16.67 -14.85 11.31
N ASP A 108 16.89 -15.98 11.99
CA ASP A 108 17.25 -17.25 11.35
C ASP A 108 16.07 -17.81 10.56
N PHE A 109 14.86 -17.67 11.09
CA PHE A 109 13.65 -18.06 10.39
C PHE A 109 13.46 -17.24 9.10
N LEU A 110 13.58 -15.91 9.14
CA LEU A 110 13.44 -15.06 7.95
C LEU A 110 14.52 -15.39 6.91
N ILE A 111 15.78 -15.57 7.33
CA ILE A 111 16.88 -15.97 6.43
C ILE A 111 16.59 -17.33 5.81
N GLY A 112 16.14 -18.30 6.61
CA GLY A 112 15.76 -19.64 6.13
C GLY A 112 14.61 -19.60 5.13
N LEU A 113 13.59 -18.79 5.40
CA LEU A 113 12.46 -18.57 4.48
C LEU A 113 12.93 -17.93 3.17
N MET A 114 13.78 -16.90 3.23
CA MET A 114 14.36 -16.25 2.05
C MET A 114 15.20 -17.21 1.21
N LEU A 115 16.01 -18.06 1.85
CA LEU A 115 16.79 -19.10 1.17
C LEU A 115 15.90 -20.19 0.55
N SER A 116 14.81 -20.57 1.23
CA SER A 116 13.86 -21.54 0.71
C SER A 116 13.09 -20.98 -0.49
N GLU A 117 12.47 -19.81 -0.36
CA GLU A 117 11.71 -19.19 -1.44
C GLU A 117 12.60 -18.82 -2.63
N ALA A 118 13.83 -18.36 -2.37
CA ALA A 118 14.79 -17.93 -3.38
C ALA A 118 14.21 -16.89 -4.38
N ARG A 119 13.29 -16.06 -3.90
CA ARG A 119 12.59 -15.01 -4.65
C ARG A 119 12.13 -13.91 -3.71
N ASP A 120 11.75 -12.79 -4.30
CA ASP A 120 11.02 -11.76 -3.57
C ASP A 120 9.58 -12.20 -3.25
N PHE A 121 9.07 -11.70 -2.12
CA PHE A 121 7.69 -11.84 -1.66
C PHE A 121 7.29 -10.59 -0.88
N SER A 122 5.98 -10.35 -0.75
CA SER A 122 5.48 -9.19 -0.01
C SER A 122 5.53 -9.41 1.51
N TYR A 123 5.63 -8.32 2.25
CA TYR A 123 5.28 -8.28 3.67
C TYR A 123 4.39 -7.07 3.94
N THR A 124 3.64 -7.12 5.03
CA THR A 124 2.94 -5.96 5.59
C THR A 124 3.51 -5.63 6.96
N GLY A 125 3.67 -4.35 7.27
CA GLY A 125 4.15 -3.90 8.57
C GLY A 125 3.39 -2.69 9.07
N GLU A 126 3.23 -2.59 10.38
CA GLU A 126 2.67 -1.40 11.00
C GLU A 126 3.71 -0.28 10.98
N ILE A 127 3.42 0.80 10.26
CA ILE A 127 4.37 1.90 9.99
C ILE A 127 3.92 3.24 10.53
N SER A 128 2.65 3.34 10.97
CA SER A 128 2.07 4.55 11.53
C SER A 128 0.98 4.22 12.53
N SER A 129 0.56 5.20 13.32
CA SER A 129 -0.67 5.14 14.11
C SER A 129 -1.86 5.70 13.33
N LEU A 130 -3.08 5.48 13.81
CA LEU A 130 -4.27 6.13 13.22
C LEU A 130 -4.19 7.66 13.35
N ASP A 131 -3.63 8.17 14.45
CA ASP A 131 -3.44 9.61 14.70
C ASP A 131 -2.51 10.25 13.65
N ASP A 132 -1.44 9.56 13.26
CA ASP A 132 -0.56 10.00 12.17
C ASP A 132 -1.33 10.10 10.83
N VAL A 133 -2.14 9.08 10.53
CA VAL A 133 -2.94 9.05 9.30
C VAL A 133 -3.99 10.16 9.30
N GLU A 134 -4.69 10.36 10.42
CA GLU A 134 -5.68 11.44 10.58
C GLU A 134 -5.03 12.82 10.46
N THR A 135 -3.87 13.01 11.09
CA THR A 135 -3.08 14.25 10.99
C THR A 135 -2.71 14.57 9.55
N MET A 136 -2.21 13.57 8.79
CA MET A 136 -1.92 13.75 7.37
C MET A 136 -3.19 14.05 6.56
N MET A 137 -4.26 13.30 6.79
CA MET A 137 -5.53 13.43 6.05
C MET A 137 -6.21 14.79 6.29
N ALA A 138 -6.08 15.36 7.49
CA ALA A 138 -6.64 16.67 7.83
C ALA A 138 -6.04 17.79 6.96
N HIS A 139 -4.77 17.69 6.58
CA HIS A 139 -4.09 18.76 5.84
C HIS A 139 -4.74 19.01 4.46
N PRO A 140 -5.14 20.25 4.08
CA PRO A 140 -5.95 20.53 2.88
C PRO A 140 -5.38 20.06 1.52
N PHE A 141 -4.05 19.89 1.45
CA PHE A 141 -3.34 19.49 0.24
C PHE A 141 -2.88 18.02 0.26
N THR A 142 -3.49 17.20 1.12
CA THR A 142 -3.30 15.75 1.14
C THR A 142 -4.28 15.05 0.19
N LEU A 143 -3.75 14.33 -0.78
CA LEU A 143 -4.48 13.45 -1.69
C LEU A 143 -4.75 12.10 -1.03
N VAL A 144 -5.67 11.35 -1.64
CA VAL A 144 -5.87 9.94 -1.33
C VAL A 144 -5.15 9.12 -2.40
N GLY A 145 -4.09 8.41 -2.02
CA GLY A 145 -3.30 7.54 -2.89
C GLY A 145 -3.36 6.11 -2.38
N THR A 146 -3.57 5.11 -3.24
CA THR A 146 -3.73 3.71 -2.79
C THR A 146 -2.41 3.10 -2.34
N ASP A 147 -1.30 3.50 -2.95
CA ASP A 147 0.01 2.81 -2.87
C ASP A 147 -0.14 1.28 -3.10
N GLY A 148 -1.08 0.87 -3.94
CA GLY A 148 -1.41 -0.53 -4.16
C GLY A 148 -0.25 -1.30 -4.82
N ILE A 149 0.19 -2.39 -4.19
CA ILE A 149 1.15 -3.33 -4.79
C ILE A 149 0.38 -4.57 -5.24
N HIS A 150 0.34 -4.80 -6.55
CA HIS A 150 -0.23 -6.01 -7.11
C HIS A 150 0.65 -7.23 -6.77
N VAL A 151 0.01 -8.31 -6.33
CA VAL A 151 0.67 -9.60 -6.11
C VAL A 151 -0.01 -10.64 -7.01
N THR A 152 0.79 -11.54 -7.58
CA THR A 152 0.29 -12.64 -8.43
C THR A 152 -0.26 -13.81 -7.64
N ASP A 153 0.23 -13.98 -6.42
CA ASP A 153 -0.11 -15.06 -5.50
C ASP A 153 -0.38 -14.46 -4.11
N GLY A 154 -1.12 -15.17 -3.24
CA GLY A 154 -1.35 -14.80 -1.83
C GLY A 154 -2.30 -13.61 -1.60
N ILE A 155 -2.21 -13.01 -0.40
CA ILE A 155 -3.13 -11.97 0.06
C ILE A 155 -2.47 -10.59 -0.13
N PRO A 156 -2.99 -9.72 -1.03
CA PRO A 156 -2.50 -8.35 -1.17
C PRO A 156 -2.86 -7.50 0.05
N HIS A 157 -2.14 -6.39 0.23
CA HIS A 157 -2.51 -5.39 1.22
C HIS A 157 -3.91 -4.82 0.92
N PRO A 158 -4.80 -4.66 1.94
CA PRO A 158 -6.17 -4.19 1.75
C PRO A 158 -6.27 -2.82 1.05
N ARG A 159 -5.25 -1.97 1.20
CA ARG A 159 -5.13 -0.68 0.48
C ARG A 159 -5.26 -0.78 -1.04
N LEU A 160 -4.95 -1.94 -1.64
CA LEU A 160 -5.07 -2.14 -3.08
C LEU A 160 -6.52 -1.98 -3.59
N TYR A 161 -7.50 -2.42 -2.80
CA TYR A 161 -8.92 -2.40 -3.19
C TYR A 161 -9.75 -1.44 -2.33
N GLY A 162 -9.34 -1.25 -1.07
CA GLY A 162 -10.18 -0.58 -0.07
C GLY A 162 -9.93 0.89 0.14
N THR A 163 -8.88 1.48 -0.43
CA THR A 163 -8.47 2.86 -0.09
C THR A 163 -9.61 3.86 -0.23
N PHE A 164 -10.22 4.01 -1.41
CA PHE A 164 -11.24 5.04 -1.62
C PHE A 164 -12.53 4.79 -0.79
N PRO A 165 -13.14 3.59 -0.79
CA PRO A 165 -14.31 3.33 0.04
C PRO A 165 -14.01 3.48 1.54
N ARG A 166 -12.83 3.05 1.99
CA ARG A 166 -12.41 3.19 3.39
C ARG A 166 -12.20 4.65 3.79
N THR A 167 -11.71 5.51 2.90
CA THR A 167 -11.62 6.95 3.19
C THR A 167 -13.00 7.54 3.51
N PHE A 168 -14.05 7.17 2.76
CA PHE A 168 -15.41 7.60 3.07
C PHE A 168 -15.93 7.02 4.39
N ASP A 169 -15.76 5.71 4.60
CA ASP A 169 -16.22 5.05 5.83
C ASP A 169 -15.52 5.59 7.08
N LEU A 170 -14.20 5.68 7.05
CA LEU A 170 -13.39 6.09 8.19
C LEU A 170 -13.44 7.59 8.43
N PHE A 171 -13.13 8.41 7.42
CA PHE A 171 -12.91 9.84 7.62
C PHE A 171 -14.14 10.72 7.38
N VAL A 172 -15.15 10.24 6.65
CA VAL A 172 -16.40 11.00 6.44
C VAL A 172 -17.49 10.51 7.39
N LYS A 173 -17.76 9.19 7.43
CA LYS A 173 -18.87 8.63 8.21
C LYS A 173 -18.53 8.47 9.70
N LYS A 174 -17.41 7.82 10.02
CA LYS A 174 -17.04 7.47 11.41
C LYS A 174 -16.42 8.62 12.18
N SER A 175 -15.26 9.13 11.76
CA SER A 175 -14.56 10.20 12.49
C SER A 175 -15.04 11.60 12.15
N ARG A 176 -15.73 11.77 11.01
CA ARG A 176 -16.20 13.07 10.49
C ARG A 176 -15.08 14.10 10.32
N LEU A 177 -13.84 13.63 10.15
CA LEU A 177 -12.66 14.44 9.87
C LEU A 177 -12.80 15.22 8.55
N LEU A 178 -13.50 14.65 7.57
CA LEU A 178 -13.75 15.24 6.26
C LEU A 178 -15.26 15.32 5.98
N SER A 179 -15.67 16.37 5.25
CA SER A 179 -16.97 16.35 4.56
C SER A 179 -16.90 15.46 3.31
N TRP A 180 -18.06 15.08 2.76
CA TRP A 180 -18.13 14.35 1.49
C TRP A 180 -17.44 15.11 0.35
N GLU A 181 -17.68 16.41 0.25
CA GLU A 181 -17.10 17.28 -0.78
C GLU A 181 -15.59 17.37 -0.63
N SER A 182 -15.07 17.47 0.60
CA SER A 182 -13.63 17.50 0.87
C SER A 182 -12.96 16.18 0.48
N ALA A 183 -13.56 15.04 0.86
CA ALA A 183 -13.06 13.72 0.45
C ALA A 183 -13.07 13.54 -1.07
N ILE A 184 -14.17 13.90 -1.74
CA ILE A 184 -14.30 13.83 -3.21
C ILE A 184 -13.26 14.75 -3.87
N TYR A 185 -13.10 15.98 -3.40
CA TYR A 185 -12.14 16.95 -3.95
C TYR A 185 -10.70 16.40 -3.94
N ARG A 186 -10.29 15.77 -2.84
CA ARG A 186 -8.95 15.16 -2.65
C ARG A 186 -8.68 13.98 -3.59
N MET A 187 -9.72 13.23 -3.96
CA MET A 187 -9.65 12.08 -4.86
C MET A 187 -9.81 12.46 -6.34
N THR A 188 -10.25 13.68 -6.65
CA THR A 188 -10.65 14.08 -8.00
C THR A 188 -9.91 15.35 -8.46
N LYS A 189 -10.46 16.54 -8.18
CA LYS A 189 -9.93 17.82 -8.65
C LYS A 189 -8.53 18.12 -8.11
N LEU A 190 -8.27 17.88 -6.82
CA LEU A 190 -6.94 18.12 -6.23
C LEU A 190 -5.89 17.23 -6.91
N ALA A 191 -6.20 15.95 -7.09
CA ALA A 191 -5.33 15.01 -7.80
C ALA A 191 -5.05 15.48 -9.24
N ALA A 192 -6.10 15.87 -9.98
CA ALA A 192 -5.95 16.40 -11.32
C ALA A 192 -5.05 17.65 -11.36
N GLN A 193 -5.19 18.56 -10.40
CA GLN A 193 -4.36 19.77 -10.30
C GLN A 193 -2.89 19.43 -10.01
N VAL A 194 -2.63 18.55 -9.04
CA VAL A 194 -1.28 18.15 -8.63
C VAL A 194 -0.52 17.47 -9.77
N PHE A 195 -1.20 16.63 -10.56
CA PHE A 195 -0.61 15.94 -11.71
C PHE A 195 -0.68 16.73 -13.02
N GLY A 196 -1.19 17.98 -13.02
CA GLY A 196 -1.29 18.81 -14.23
C GLY A 196 -2.24 18.25 -15.30
N LEU A 197 -3.26 17.49 -14.89
CA LEU A 197 -4.24 16.88 -15.77
C LEU A 197 -5.38 17.86 -16.05
N ARG A 198 -5.65 18.11 -17.33
CA ARG A 198 -6.77 18.96 -17.77
C ARG A 198 -7.99 18.11 -18.13
N GLU A 199 -9.17 18.72 -18.07
CA GLU A 199 -10.43 18.12 -18.55
C GLU A 199 -10.85 16.85 -17.77
N VAL A 200 -10.33 16.64 -16.55
CA VAL A 200 -10.66 15.54 -15.63
C VAL A 200 -10.86 16.04 -14.20
N GLY A 201 -11.40 15.19 -13.32
CA GLY A 201 -11.49 15.45 -11.89
C GLY A 201 -12.61 16.42 -11.47
N VAL A 202 -13.39 16.93 -12.42
CA VAL A 202 -14.55 17.81 -12.18
C VAL A 202 -15.67 17.43 -13.12
N LEU A 203 -16.91 17.37 -12.61
CA LEU A 203 -18.11 17.26 -13.43
C LEU A 203 -18.39 18.61 -14.09
N HIS A 204 -17.95 18.76 -15.34
CA HIS A 204 -18.11 19.98 -16.13
C HIS A 204 -18.41 19.64 -17.58
N LYS A 205 -19.25 20.45 -18.25
CA LYS A 205 -19.52 20.26 -19.68
C LYS A 205 -18.22 20.41 -20.50
N GLY A 206 -17.97 19.47 -21.39
CA GLY A 206 -16.74 19.44 -22.21
C GLY A 206 -15.56 18.71 -21.58
N TYR A 207 -15.68 18.21 -20.34
CA TYR A 207 -14.66 17.37 -19.69
C TYR A 207 -14.91 15.90 -20.01
N TYR A 208 -13.93 15.04 -19.73
CA TYR A 208 -14.12 13.60 -19.85
C TYR A 208 -15.18 13.12 -18.85
N ALA A 209 -16.04 12.23 -19.32
CA ALA A 209 -17.05 11.57 -18.50
C ALA A 209 -16.45 10.42 -17.69
N ASP A 210 -15.49 10.76 -16.83
CA ASP A 210 -14.93 9.89 -15.79
C ASP A 210 -15.77 10.06 -14.52
N ILE A 211 -16.72 9.15 -14.29
CA ILE A 211 -17.80 9.32 -13.30
C ILE A 211 -17.92 8.05 -12.46
N VAL A 212 -18.04 8.23 -11.15
CA VAL A 212 -18.35 7.15 -10.21
C VAL A 212 -19.73 7.42 -9.61
N VAL A 213 -20.61 6.41 -9.65
CA VAL A 213 -21.90 6.41 -8.95
C VAL A 213 -21.79 5.42 -7.82
N PHE A 214 -22.00 5.91 -6.59
CA PHE A 214 -21.91 5.10 -5.39
C PHE A 214 -23.00 5.46 -4.40
N ASP A 215 -23.28 4.51 -3.51
CA ASP A 215 -24.24 4.65 -2.42
C ASP A 215 -23.52 5.17 -1.16
N PRO A 216 -23.81 6.39 -0.69
CA PRO A 216 -23.14 6.97 0.47
C PRO A 216 -23.46 6.25 1.79
N GLU A 217 -24.60 5.58 1.89
CA GLU A 217 -24.99 4.82 3.09
C GLU A 217 -24.22 3.49 3.16
N ASN A 218 -24.08 2.81 2.01
CA ASN A 218 -23.49 1.49 1.92
C ASN A 218 -22.01 1.45 1.53
N ILE A 219 -21.39 2.58 1.17
CA ILE A 219 -19.96 2.63 0.87
C ILE A 219 -19.14 2.32 2.13
N SER A 220 -18.38 1.23 2.06
CA SER A 220 -17.56 0.73 3.17
C SER A 220 -16.46 -0.21 2.67
N TYR A 221 -15.46 -0.43 3.52
CA TYR A 221 -14.45 -1.45 3.31
C TYR A 221 -13.98 -2.01 4.64
N GLU A 222 -14.08 -3.32 4.80
CA GLU A 222 -13.59 -4.04 5.97
C GLU A 222 -12.10 -4.35 5.81
N GLU A 223 -11.30 -3.84 6.74
CA GLU A 223 -9.86 -4.07 6.76
C GLU A 223 -9.55 -5.52 7.18
N ALA A 224 -8.90 -6.27 6.30
CA ALA A 224 -8.42 -7.62 6.58
C ALA A 224 -7.08 -7.90 5.90
N TYR A 225 -6.17 -8.56 6.63
CA TYR A 225 -4.81 -8.92 6.18
C TYR A 225 -4.59 -10.43 6.03
N ASN A 226 -5.48 -11.22 6.60
CA ASN A 226 -5.36 -12.69 6.71
C ASN A 226 -6.32 -13.43 5.77
N ARG A 227 -7.08 -12.71 4.94
CA ARG A 227 -7.97 -13.27 3.93
C ARG A 227 -7.93 -12.40 2.68
N PRO A 228 -8.29 -12.93 1.50
CA PRO A 228 -8.40 -12.14 0.29
C PRO A 228 -9.29 -10.91 0.52
N PRO A 229 -8.99 -9.79 -0.16
CA PRO A 229 -9.81 -8.58 -0.11
C PRO A 229 -11.28 -8.93 -0.32
N ALA A 230 -12.13 -8.43 0.56
CA ALA A 230 -13.56 -8.46 0.31
C ALA A 230 -13.85 -7.51 -0.87
N SER A 231 -14.90 -7.82 -1.64
CA SER A 231 -15.44 -6.86 -2.58
C SER A 231 -15.87 -5.61 -1.83
N GLU A 232 -15.40 -4.45 -2.29
CA GLU A 232 -15.89 -3.16 -1.81
C GLU A 232 -17.41 -3.07 -1.98
N THR A 233 -18.08 -2.46 -1.01
CA THR A 233 -19.51 -2.22 -1.07
C THR A 233 -19.80 -0.78 -1.47
N GLY A 234 -20.94 -0.57 -2.10
CA GLY A 234 -21.46 0.77 -2.39
C GLY A 234 -21.04 1.38 -3.73
N ILE A 235 -20.00 0.90 -4.43
CA ILE A 235 -19.70 1.34 -5.80
C ILE A 235 -20.67 0.65 -6.78
N ARG A 236 -21.51 1.43 -7.47
CA ARG A 236 -22.56 0.89 -8.35
C ARG A 236 -22.20 0.97 -9.83
N HIS A 237 -21.73 2.13 -10.28
CA HIS A 237 -21.32 2.33 -11.67
C HIS A 237 -20.01 3.12 -11.74
N VAL A 238 -19.17 2.75 -12.69
CA VAL A 238 -17.95 3.50 -13.02
C VAL A 238 -17.93 3.69 -14.53
N PHE A 239 -17.83 4.94 -14.94
CA PHE A 239 -17.67 5.34 -16.32
C PHE A 239 -16.25 5.88 -16.50
N VAL A 240 -15.58 5.40 -17.54
CA VAL A 240 -14.30 5.96 -17.98
C VAL A 240 -14.54 6.50 -19.36
N THR A 241 -14.41 7.81 -19.52
CA THR A 241 -14.60 8.53 -20.77
C THR A 241 -15.99 8.32 -21.40
N GLY A 242 -17.00 8.17 -20.55
CA GLY A 242 -18.39 7.95 -20.94
C GLY A 242 -18.76 6.49 -21.20
N LYS A 243 -17.81 5.55 -21.12
CA LYS A 243 -18.07 4.12 -21.27
C LYS A 243 -18.17 3.45 -19.90
N ALA A 244 -19.23 2.68 -19.67
CA ALA A 244 -19.40 1.91 -18.44
C ALA A 244 -18.36 0.79 -18.35
N VAL A 245 -17.44 0.90 -17.38
CA VAL A 245 -16.44 -0.14 -17.06
C VAL A 245 -16.87 -0.99 -15.85
N VAL A 246 -17.70 -0.40 -14.98
CA VAL A 246 -18.46 -1.10 -13.95
C VAL A 246 -19.94 -0.74 -14.11
N GLN A 247 -20.80 -1.76 -14.12
CA GLN A 247 -22.25 -1.60 -14.18
C GLN A 247 -22.91 -2.54 -13.18
N ASP A 248 -23.79 -1.99 -12.33
CA ASP A 248 -24.49 -2.72 -11.26
C ASP A 248 -23.53 -3.54 -10.38
N GLY A 249 -22.40 -2.92 -10.02
CA GLY A 249 -21.34 -3.51 -9.19
C GLY A 249 -20.48 -4.56 -9.89
N LYS A 250 -20.63 -4.76 -11.20
CA LYS A 250 -19.88 -5.77 -11.96
C LYS A 250 -19.02 -5.15 -13.06
N LEU A 251 -17.83 -5.69 -13.26
CA LEU A 251 -16.97 -5.31 -14.39
C LEU A 251 -17.65 -5.67 -15.71
N THR A 252 -17.62 -4.74 -16.67
CA THR A 252 -18.21 -4.95 -18.01
C THR A 252 -17.22 -5.56 -19.00
N GLY A 253 -15.92 -5.58 -18.67
CA GLY A 253 -14.83 -5.96 -19.57
C GLY A 253 -14.41 -4.85 -20.55
N VAL A 254 -15.07 -3.70 -20.52
CA VAL A 254 -14.73 -2.56 -21.39
C VAL A 254 -13.42 -1.91 -20.92
N VAL A 255 -12.45 -1.80 -21.81
CA VAL A 255 -11.20 -1.05 -21.58
C VAL A 255 -11.30 0.30 -22.28
N ALA A 256 -11.63 1.35 -21.51
CA ALA A 256 -11.84 2.71 -22.02
C ALA A 256 -10.75 3.71 -21.59
N GLY A 257 -9.68 3.22 -20.96
CA GLY A 257 -8.57 4.04 -20.50
C GLY A 257 -7.84 4.74 -21.65
N ARG A 258 -7.26 5.90 -21.32
CA ARG A 258 -6.43 6.69 -22.24
C ARG A 258 -5.12 7.07 -21.57
N VAL A 259 -4.07 7.20 -22.38
CA VAL A 259 -2.82 7.80 -21.91
C VAL A 259 -3.05 9.30 -21.73
N MET A 260 -3.01 9.76 -20.48
CA MET A 260 -3.04 11.18 -20.16
C MET A 260 -1.64 11.77 -20.30
N ARG A 261 -1.54 12.92 -20.94
CA ARG A 261 -0.27 13.65 -21.08
C ARG A 261 -0.35 14.93 -20.26
N HIS A 262 0.72 15.22 -19.54
CA HIS A 262 0.87 16.50 -18.86
C HIS A 262 0.83 17.61 -19.92
N LYS A 263 -0.25 18.41 -19.93
CA LYS A 263 -0.34 19.56 -20.83
C LYS A 263 0.44 20.71 -20.18
N ARG A 264 1.64 20.99 -20.71
CA ARG A 264 2.43 22.18 -20.35
C ARG A 264 1.58 23.44 -20.48
#